data_AF-A0A0B2RQ71-F1
#
_entry.id   AF-A0A0B2RQ71-F1
#
_cell.length_a   1.000
_cell.length_b   1.000
_cell.length_c   1.000
_cell.angle_alpha   90.00
_cell.angle_beta   90.00
_cell.angle_gamma   90.00
#
_symmetry.space_group_name_H-M   'P 1'
#
loop_
_entity.id
_entity.type
_entity.pdbx_description
1 polymer ?
#
loop_
_entity_poly.entity_id
_entity_poly.type
_entity_poly.pdbx_seq_one_letter_code
_entity_poly.pdbx_strand_id
1 'polypeptide(L)'
;LNKFSCIALAGVSTEYLIYGFSEGGLDDIRKLDLLLKGLGFTQKKADSHVRWPLLNTVLVLWRHEAARGKVAEALSMGKSIGSCIDIIENSINVSDLLLKL
;
A
#
# COMPACT_ATOMS: atom_id res chain seq x y z
N LEU A 1 9.72 -7.88 -6.65
CA LEU A 1 8.44 -7.59 -7.32
C LEU A 1 7.29 -7.38 -6.31
N ASN A 2 7.05 -8.31 -5.37
CA ASN A 2 5.94 -8.17 -4.39
C ASN A 2 5.90 -6.83 -3.65
N LYS A 3 7.03 -6.38 -3.06
CA LYS A 3 7.09 -5.08 -2.36
C LYS A 3 6.72 -3.90 -3.26
N PHE A 4 7.23 -3.89 -4.49
CA PHE A 4 6.89 -2.86 -5.49
C PHE A 4 5.39 -2.89 -5.82
N SER A 5 4.83 -4.08 -6.04
CA SER A 5 3.40 -4.24 -6.27
C SER A 5 2.58 -3.77 -5.06
N CYS A 6 3.01 -4.02 -3.83
CA CYS A 6 2.34 -3.49 -2.65
C CYS A 6 2.32 -1.96 -2.63
N ILE A 7 3.46 -1.32 -2.93
CA ILE A 7 3.55 0.15 -2.99
C ILE A 7 2.64 0.72 -4.08
N ALA A 8 2.66 0.13 -5.28
CA ALA A 8 1.82 0.56 -6.39
C ALA A 8 0.30 0.41 -6.10
N LEU A 9 -0.07 -0.54 -5.23
CA LEU A 9 -1.46 -0.81 -4.85
C LEU A 9 -1.89 -0.07 -3.56
N ALA A 10 -0.98 0.59 -2.85
CA ALA A 10 -1.26 1.16 -1.54
C ALA A 10 -2.29 2.30 -1.58
N GLY A 11 -2.21 3.17 -2.59
CA GLY A 11 -3.15 4.29 -2.77
C GLY A 11 -4.57 3.79 -3.00
N VAL A 12 -4.78 3.01 -4.08
CA VAL A 12 -6.09 2.43 -4.43
C VAL A 12 -6.68 1.58 -3.30
N SER A 13 -5.84 0.81 -2.58
CA SER A 13 -6.30 0.01 -1.44
C SER A 13 -6.73 0.88 -0.26
N THR A 14 -6.04 1.99 -0.01
CA THR A 14 -6.39 2.93 1.07
C THR A 14 -7.70 3.63 0.77
N GLU A 15 -7.88 4.14 -0.45
CA GLU A 15 -9.14 4.76 -0.88
C GLU A 15 -10.31 3.79 -0.75
N TYR A 16 -10.14 2.56 -1.25
CA TYR A 16 -11.18 1.55 -1.16
C TYR A 16 -11.54 1.20 0.29
N LEU A 17 -10.55 1.08 1.18
CA LEU A 17 -10.79 0.81 2.60
C LEU A 17 -11.58 1.93 3.31
N ILE A 18 -11.36 3.19 2.94
CA ILE A 18 -12.00 4.35 3.59
C ILE A 18 -13.38 4.64 2.97
N TYR A 19 -13.49 4.57 1.64
CA TYR A 19 -14.65 5.08 0.90
C TYR A 19 -15.49 3.99 0.21
N GLY A 20 -15.01 2.75 0.14
CA GLY A 20 -15.66 1.65 -0.58
C GLY A 20 -15.49 1.69 -2.11
N PHE A 21 -14.78 2.69 -2.63
CA PHE A 21 -14.37 2.83 -4.02
C PHE A 21 -13.05 3.60 -4.11
N SER A 22 -12.42 3.60 -5.28
CA SER A 22 -11.22 4.39 -5.53
C SER A 22 -11.39 5.16 -6.84
N GLU A 23 -11.06 6.45 -6.80
CA GLU A 23 -11.11 7.35 -7.95
C GLU A 23 -9.70 7.58 -8.54
N GLY A 24 -8.66 7.37 -7.72
CA GLY A 24 -7.26 7.55 -8.08
C GLY A 24 -6.54 6.25 -8.46
N GLY A 25 -5.21 6.33 -8.57
CA GLY A 25 -4.32 5.16 -8.68
C GLY A 25 -4.23 4.50 -10.07
N LEU A 26 -4.97 4.98 -11.08
CA LEU A 26 -4.93 4.43 -12.44
C LEU A 26 -3.51 4.42 -13.03
N ASP A 27 -2.75 5.49 -12.82
CA ASP A 27 -1.38 5.58 -13.32
C ASP A 27 -0.43 4.62 -12.60
N ASP A 28 -0.64 4.36 -11.31
CA ASP A 28 0.18 3.39 -10.57
C ASP A 28 -0.12 1.95 -10.99
N ILE A 29 -1.40 1.64 -11.23
CA ILE A 29 -1.83 0.36 -11.81
C ILE A 29 -1.25 0.17 -13.22
N ARG A 30 -1.28 1.21 -14.06
CA ARG A 30 -0.68 1.15 -15.41
C ARG A 30 0.82 0.94 -15.35
N LYS A 31 1.55 1.62 -14.46
CA LYS A 31 2.99 1.41 -14.28
C LYS A 31 3.29 -0.02 -13.82
N LEU A 32 2.48 -0.57 -12.93
CA LEU A 32 2.62 -1.96 -12.50
C LEU A 32 2.36 -2.94 -13.67
N ASP A 33 1.30 -2.72 -14.45
CA ASP A 33 0.99 -3.54 -15.63
C ASP A 33 2.12 -3.49 -16.68
N LEU A 34 2.63 -2.30 -17.00
CA LEU A 34 3.76 -2.12 -17.92
C LEU A 34 5.02 -2.82 -17.42
N LEU A 35 5.31 -2.75 -16.12
CA LEU A 35 6.44 -3.48 -15.52
C LEU A 35 6.27 -4.99 -15.68
N LEU A 36 5.09 -5.54 -15.36
CA LEU A 36 4.83 -6.97 -15.47
C LEU A 36 4.95 -7.45 -16.93
N LYS A 37 4.42 -6.67 -17.88
CA LYS A 37 4.58 -6.91 -19.32
C LYS A 37 6.05 -6.86 -19.74
N GLY A 38 6.80 -5.86 -19.28
CA GLY A 38 8.24 -5.74 -19.55
C GLY A 38 9.06 -6.90 -19.01
N LEU A 39 8.59 -7.54 -17.93
CA LEU A 39 9.17 -8.77 -17.36
C LEU A 39 8.66 -10.06 -18.04
N GLY A 40 7.87 -9.97 -19.11
CA GLY A 40 7.35 -11.10 -19.85
C GLY A 40 6.23 -11.87 -19.16
N PHE A 41 5.49 -11.24 -18.24
CA PHE A 41 4.34 -11.90 -17.61
C PHE A 41 3.18 -12.01 -18.61
N THR A 42 2.59 -13.20 -18.68
CA THR A 42 1.26 -13.36 -19.29
C THR A 42 0.20 -12.78 -18.38
N GLN A 43 -0.99 -12.47 -18.90
CA GLN A 43 -2.11 -11.97 -18.09
C GLN A 43 -2.42 -12.90 -16.91
N LYS A 44 -2.51 -14.21 -17.14
CA LYS A 44 -2.76 -15.20 -16.08
C LYS A 44 -1.69 -15.16 -14.98
N LYS A 45 -0.43 -14.96 -15.35
CA LYS A 45 0.69 -14.85 -14.39
C LYS A 45 0.63 -13.52 -13.64
N ALA A 46 0.31 -12.42 -14.31
CA ALA A 46 0.10 -11.10 -13.71
C ALA A 46 -1.05 -11.13 -12.70
N ASP A 47 -2.21 -11.70 -13.07
CA ASP A 47 -3.37 -11.83 -12.18
C ASP A 47 -3.02 -12.67 -10.93
N SER A 48 -2.32 -13.78 -11.12
CA SER A 48 -1.86 -14.63 -10.03
C SER A 48 -0.85 -13.91 -9.14
N HIS A 49 0.04 -13.12 -9.74
CA HIS A 49 1.04 -12.32 -9.04
C HIS A 49 0.39 -11.21 -8.20
N VAL A 50 -0.57 -10.46 -8.76
CA VAL A 50 -1.17 -9.27 -8.10
C VAL A 50 -2.03 -9.64 -6.89
N ARG A 51 -2.61 -10.85 -6.84
CA ARG A 51 -3.45 -11.30 -5.71
C ARG A 51 -2.74 -11.21 -4.36
N TRP A 52 -1.51 -11.71 -4.26
CA TRP A 52 -0.81 -11.75 -2.98
C TRP A 52 -0.40 -10.33 -2.50
N PRO A 53 0.23 -9.46 -3.31
CA PRO A 53 0.52 -8.09 -2.95
C PRO A 53 -0.71 -7.28 -2.59
N LEU A 54 -1.82 -7.43 -3.31
CA LEU A 54 -3.07 -6.74 -3.01
C LEU A 54 -3.57 -7.10 -1.60
N LEU A 55 -3.70 -8.41 -1.32
CA LEU A 55 -4.15 -8.89 -0.01
C LEU A 55 -3.21 -8.41 1.10
N ASN A 56 -1.90 -8.54 0.90
CA ASN A 56 -0.91 -8.13 1.89
C ASN A 56 -0.98 -6.62 2.17
N THR A 57 -1.15 -5.81 1.12
CA THR A 57 -1.31 -4.35 1.23
C THR A 57 -2.56 -3.98 2.01
N VAL A 58 -3.70 -4.57 1.66
CA VAL A 58 -4.97 -4.35 2.38
C VAL A 58 -4.83 -4.72 3.85
N LEU A 59 -4.22 -5.86 4.17
CA LEU A 59 -4.05 -6.31 5.55
C LEU A 59 -3.15 -5.40 6.38
N VAL A 60 -2.05 -4.90 5.80
CA VAL A 60 -1.16 -3.92 6.47
C VAL A 60 -1.89 -2.60 6.71
N LEU A 61 -2.59 -2.08 5.70
CA LEU A 61 -3.31 -0.80 5.78
C LEU A 61 -4.49 -0.84 6.75
N TRP A 62 -5.16 -1.99 6.84
CA TRP A 62 -6.25 -2.22 7.78
C TRP A 62 -5.73 -2.37 9.21
N ARG A 63 -4.73 -3.22 9.43
CA ARG A 63 -4.13 -3.45 10.76
C ARG A 63 -3.59 -2.18 11.38
N HIS A 64 -2.97 -1.32 10.57
CA HIS A 64 -2.33 -0.08 11.04
C HIS A 64 -3.13 1.17 10.69
N GLU A 65 -4.46 1.07 10.63
CA GLU A 65 -5.36 2.19 10.33
C GLU A 65 -5.11 3.40 11.25
N ALA A 66 -4.95 3.18 12.56
CA ALA A 66 -4.70 4.28 13.50
C ALA A 66 -3.38 5.03 13.21
N ALA A 67 -2.31 4.30 12.87
CA ALA A 67 -1.03 4.90 12.50
C ALA A 67 -1.15 5.66 11.17
N ARG A 68 -1.80 5.05 10.18
CA ARG A 68 -2.08 5.65 8.87
C ARG A 68 -2.89 6.96 9.00
N GLY A 69 -3.91 6.98 9.83
CA GLY A 69 -4.72 8.18 10.09
C GLY A 69 -3.90 9.33 10.66
N LYS A 70 -3.04 9.06 11.67
CA LYS A 70 -2.14 10.08 12.25
C LYS A 70 -1.14 10.63 11.23
N VAL A 71 -0.61 9.78 10.36
CA VAL A 71 0.29 10.21 9.29
C VAL A 71 -0.46 11.09 8.28
N ALA A 72 -1.68 10.72 7.88
CA ALA A 72 -2.49 11.51 6.98
C ALA A 72 -2.82 12.89 7.56
N GLU A 73 -3.14 12.97 8.86
CA GLU A 73 -3.35 14.22 9.59
C GLU A 73 -2.07 15.06 9.65
N ALA A 74 -0.92 14.45 9.96
CA ALA A 74 0.35 15.16 9.97
C ALA A 74 0.71 15.76 8.60
N LEU A 75 0.49 15.00 7.52
CA LEU A 75 0.69 15.45 6.15
C LEU A 75 -0.27 16.59 5.78
N SER A 76 -1.54 16.52 6.18
CA SER A 76 -2.51 17.59 5.90
C SER A 76 -2.19 18.90 6.65
N MET A 77 -1.56 18.80 7.82
CA MET A 77 -1.02 19.94 8.57
C MET A 77 0.31 20.47 8.01
N GLY A 78 0.86 19.87 6.95
CA GLY A 78 2.14 20.27 6.37
C GLY A 78 3.36 19.96 7.26
N LYS A 79 3.25 18.97 8.15
CA LYS A 79 4.40 18.54 8.97
C LYS A 79 5.49 17.93 8.08
N SER A 80 6.72 17.93 8.62
CA SER A 80 7.87 17.35 7.91
C SER A 80 7.73 15.84 7.72
N ILE A 81 8.43 15.31 6.72
CA ILE A 81 8.54 13.86 6.50
C ILE A 81 9.13 13.17 7.74
N GLY A 82 10.12 13.80 8.41
CA GLY A 82 10.68 13.29 9.66
C GLY A 82 9.62 13.07 10.74
N SER A 83 8.71 14.03 10.93
CA SER A 83 7.59 13.86 11.87
C SER A 83 6.65 12.72 11.47
N CYS A 84 6.47 12.46 10.18
CA CYS A 84 5.65 11.34 9.72
C CYS A 84 6.32 9.98 10.02
N ILE A 85 7.65 9.90 9.88
CA ILE A 85 8.44 8.72 10.25
C ILE A 85 8.33 8.47 11.75
N ASP A 86 8.50 9.51 12.57
CA ASP A 86 8.37 9.40 14.03
C ASP A 86 6.98 8.87 14.43
N ILE A 87 5.92 9.31 13.76
CA ILE A 87 4.56 8.81 14.00
C ILE A 87 4.45 7.31 13.69
N ILE A 88 5.04 6.86 12.58
CA ILE A 88 5.02 5.45 12.18
C ILE A 88 5.77 4.60 13.22
N GLU A 89 7.01 4.99 13.56
CA GLU A 89 7.87 4.25 14.49
C GLU A 89 7.27 4.16 15.90
N ASN A 90 6.57 5.21 16.35
CA ASN A 90 5.92 5.22 17.66
C ASN A 90 4.49 4.63 17.67
N SER A 91 3.91 4.35 16.50
CA SER A 91 2.54 3.81 16.41
C SER A 91 2.46 2.34 16.00
N ILE A 92 3.56 1.74 15.53
CA ILE A 92 3.60 0.36 15.07
C ILE A 92 4.56 -0.44 15.94
N ASN A 93 4.08 -1.53 16.55
CA ASN A 93 4.97 -2.47 17.23
C ASN A 93 5.64 -3.35 16.18
N VAL A 94 6.97 -3.50 16.25
CA VAL A 94 7.75 -4.36 15.33
C VAL A 94 7.20 -5.80 15.32
N SER A 95 6.64 -6.27 16.42
CA SER A 95 6.02 -7.60 16.53
C SER A 95 4.82 -7.76 15.59
N ASP A 96 4.10 -6.68 15.30
CA ASP A 96 2.93 -6.69 14.40
C ASP A 96 3.35 -6.85 12.93
N LEU A 97 4.61 -6.52 12.60
CA LEU A 97 5.24 -6.73 11.30
C LEU A 97 5.82 -8.15 11.15
N LEU A 98 6.00 -8.88 12.27
CA LEU A 98 6.61 -10.21 12.30
C LEU A 98 5.60 -11.36 12.25
N LEU A 99 4.30 -11.08 12.35
CA LEU A 99 3.24 -12.03 12.01
C LEU A 99 3.23 -12.23 10.48
N LYS A 100 4.16 -13.07 10.02
CA LYS A 100 4.31 -13.55 8.65
C LYS A 100 2.97 -14.04 8.12
N LEU A 101 2.47 -13.37 7.08
CA LEU A 101 1.60 -13.93 6.05
C LEU A 101 2.48 -14.48 4.92
#